data_AF-A0A522A9Y4-F1
#
_entry.id   AF-A0A522A9Y4-F1
#
_cell.length_a   1.000
_cell.length_b   1.000
_cell.length_c   1.000
_cell.angle_alpha   90.00
_cell.angle_beta   90.00
_cell.angle_gamma   90.00
#
_symmetry.space_group_name_H-M   'P 1'
#
loop_
_entity.id
_entity.type
_entity.pdbx_description
1 polymer ?
#
loop_
_entity_poly.entity_id
_entity_poly.type
_entity_poly.pdbx_seq_one_letter_code
_entity_poly.pdbx_strand_id
1 'polypeptide(L)'
;MSEFKFACPGCGQHIKCDTTQSGSQMECPTCFRKLIVPQAPAGDAGKLVLTASEVAKRPATTVSNGLGAVAPGTTAKPGPPVAAIAIVVILVAAGASAFIFRDKLFHSAPKPKQSVPEETAAANPDTDSADSNSPAVTNANGAPPPDDSKWTLDLEGVEIPDAPAAGRVRGSGFGLQRATIKGGALDLRQGPAWPPDLGISIAFFATRPEDLANKILTITATQTNAPKVTLRWKDDQQKPATHSVKAGYAARFEFGAIAGGRLPGKFYLCAPDEQKSYAAGTFSAEIRRPTPPKPKTPKPPAK
;
A
#
# COMPACT_ATOMS: atom_id res chain seq x y z
N MET A 1 37.68 17.42 27.06
CA MET A 1 36.26 17.49 26.69
C MET A 1 36.00 16.36 25.73
N SER A 2 35.24 15.35 26.16
CA SER A 2 35.05 14.10 25.41
C SER A 2 33.77 14.23 24.58
N GLU A 3 33.90 14.25 23.26
CA GLU A 3 32.77 14.36 22.34
C GLU A 3 32.27 12.97 21.96
N PHE A 4 30.94 12.78 21.89
CA PHE A 4 30.34 11.55 21.37
C PHE A 4 29.21 11.86 20.39
N LYS A 5 28.91 10.88 19.52
CA LYS A 5 27.94 11.01 18.44
C LYS A 5 26.77 10.05 18.64
N PHE A 6 25.55 10.56 18.53
CA PHE A 6 24.32 9.76 18.62
C PHE A 6 23.34 10.16 17.51
N ALA A 7 22.32 9.34 17.27
CA ALA A 7 21.30 9.62 16.25
C ALA A 7 20.02 10.16 16.88
N CYS A 8 19.43 11.21 16.30
CA CYS A 8 18.13 11.72 16.70
C CYS A 8 17.04 10.68 16.39
N PRO A 9 16.18 10.30 17.35
CA PRO A 9 15.12 9.32 17.12
C PRO A 9 14.03 9.82 16.16
N GLY A 10 13.88 11.13 16.01
CA GLY A 10 12.83 11.73 15.19
C GLY A 10 13.14 11.77 13.69
N CYS A 11 14.40 12.03 13.32
CA CYS A 11 14.82 12.24 11.93
C CYS A 11 16.05 11.43 11.51
N GLY A 12 16.67 10.67 12.44
CA GLY A 12 17.89 9.91 12.18
C GLY A 12 19.15 10.74 12.02
N GLN A 13 19.10 12.07 12.21
CA GLN A 13 20.27 12.92 12.11
C GLN A 13 21.30 12.55 13.17
N HIS A 14 22.55 12.39 12.77
CA HIS A 14 23.62 12.21 13.74
C HIS A 14 24.07 13.55 14.33
N ILE A 15 23.96 13.67 15.65
CA ILE A 15 24.31 14.85 16.45
C ILE A 15 25.57 14.51 17.24
N LYS A 16 26.51 15.46 17.31
CA LYS A 16 27.68 15.36 18.18
C LYS A 16 27.48 16.26 19.40
N CYS A 17 27.85 15.76 20.57
CA CYS A 17 27.63 16.44 21.83
C CYS A 17 28.77 16.14 22.80
N ASP A 18 29.05 17.08 23.71
CA ASP A 18 30.01 16.85 24.79
C ASP A 18 29.39 15.92 25.85
N THR A 19 30.23 15.09 26.46
CA THR A 19 29.86 14.16 27.53
C THR A 19 29.18 14.88 28.70
N THR A 20 29.54 16.14 28.96
CA THR A 20 28.94 17.00 30.00
C THR A 20 27.46 17.31 29.79
N GLN A 21 26.94 17.14 28.57
CA GLN A 21 25.53 17.37 28.24
C GLN A 21 24.69 16.08 28.29
N SER A 22 25.27 14.96 28.70
CA SER A 22 24.54 13.70 28.91
C SER A 22 23.36 13.90 29.88
N GLY A 23 22.15 13.52 29.46
CA GLY A 23 20.93 13.70 30.25
C GLY A 23 20.30 15.10 30.15
N SER A 24 20.94 16.07 29.48
CA SER A 24 20.35 17.39 29.23
C SER A 24 19.33 17.36 28.10
N GLN A 25 18.36 18.28 28.16
CA GLN A 25 17.40 18.51 27.08
C GLN A 25 18.00 19.47 26.05
N MET A 26 17.94 19.10 24.77
CA MET A 26 18.32 19.95 23.65
C MET A 26 17.35 19.77 22.47
N GLU A 27 17.41 20.67 21.49
CA GLU A 27 16.61 20.58 20.27
C GLU A 27 17.45 20.03 19.10
N CYS A 28 16.86 19.11 18.31
CA CYS A 28 17.52 18.62 17.11
C CYS A 28 17.65 19.75 16.07
N PRO A 29 18.83 20.00 15.49
CA PRO A 29 19.01 21.06 14.49
C PRO A 29 18.30 20.77 13.15
N THR A 30 17.84 19.54 12.92
CA THR A 30 17.20 19.14 11.66
C THR A 30 15.68 19.10 11.76
N CYS A 31 15.13 18.62 12.87
CA CYS A 31 13.69 18.44 13.03
C CYS A 31 13.08 19.31 14.13
N PHE A 32 13.90 20.12 14.83
CA PHE A 32 13.50 21.03 15.91
C PHE A 32 12.71 20.38 17.05
N ARG A 33 12.77 19.05 17.17
CA ARG A 33 12.15 18.32 18.28
C ARG A 33 13.09 18.31 19.48
N LYS A 34 12.50 18.48 20.66
CA LYS A 34 13.18 18.35 21.96
C LYS A 34 13.54 16.89 22.20
N LEU A 35 14.79 16.65 22.58
CA LEU A 35 15.34 15.33 22.87
C LEU A 35 16.28 15.38 24.07
N ILE A 36 16.43 14.25 24.73
CA ILE A 36 17.36 14.08 25.84
C ILE A 36 18.63 13.44 25.27
N VAL A 37 19.78 14.05 25.56
CA VAL A 37 21.07 13.52 25.15
C VAL A 37 21.32 12.19 25.87
N PRO A 38 21.55 11.07 25.14
CA PRO A 38 21.78 9.78 25.78
C PRO A 38 23.09 9.81 26.58
N GLN A 39 23.20 8.96 27.61
CA GLN A 39 24.42 8.85 28.39
C GLN A 39 25.61 8.48 27.50
N ALA A 40 26.69 9.27 27.59
CA ALA A 40 27.93 8.95 26.90
C ALA A 40 28.45 7.58 27.39
N PRO A 41 28.91 6.68 26.49
CA PRO A 41 29.53 5.44 26.89
C PRO A 41 30.78 5.70 27.74
N ALA A 42 30.84 5.14 28.94
CA ALA A 42 32.05 5.16 29.76
C ALA A 42 33.03 4.11 29.20
N GLY A 43 34.00 4.57 28.40
CA GLY A 43 35.12 3.75 27.93
C GLY A 43 35.18 3.56 26.42
N ASP A 44 36.41 3.40 25.93
CA ASP A 44 36.82 3.30 24.52
C ASP A 44 36.41 1.94 23.89
N ALA A 45 35.11 1.65 23.93
CA ALA A 45 34.49 0.57 23.19
C ALA A 45 33.76 1.19 22.00
N GLY A 46 34.52 1.36 20.92
CA GLY A 46 33.96 1.70 19.62
C GLY A 46 32.81 0.76 19.27
N LYS A 47 31.72 1.36 18.77
CA LYS A 47 30.70 0.73 17.93
C LYS A 47 29.61 -0.06 18.67
N LEU A 48 28.89 0.59 19.60
CA LEU A 48 27.50 0.24 19.91
C LEU A 48 26.63 1.49 19.76
N VAL A 49 25.78 1.49 18.74
CA VAL A 49 24.77 2.53 18.51
C VAL A 49 23.67 2.31 19.56
N LEU A 50 23.74 3.04 20.66
CA LEU A 50 22.68 3.07 21.67
C LEU A 50 21.52 3.91 21.14
N THR A 51 20.39 3.25 20.86
CA THR A 51 19.12 3.90 20.56
C THR A 51 18.56 4.51 21.85
N ALA A 52 18.35 5.82 21.87
CA ALA A 52 17.71 6.49 23.00
C ALA A 52 16.27 6.02 23.17
N SER A 53 15.89 5.64 24.39
CA SER A 53 14.53 5.25 24.75
C SER A 53 13.63 6.47 24.89
N GLU A 54 12.42 6.39 24.36
CA GLU A 54 11.35 7.36 24.61
C GLU A 54 10.85 7.25 26.07
N VAL A 55 10.42 8.38 26.64
CA VAL A 55 9.78 8.42 27.96
C VAL A 55 8.40 7.78 27.82
N ALA A 56 8.35 6.45 27.97
CA ALA A 56 7.13 5.73 28.23
C ALA A 56 6.57 6.23 29.57
N LYS A 57 5.33 6.72 29.52
CA LYS A 57 4.47 7.00 30.66
C LYS A 57 4.63 5.90 31.71
N ARG A 58 5.20 6.24 32.86
CA ARG A 58 5.43 5.37 34.02
C ARG A 58 4.19 4.47 34.27
N PRO A 59 4.30 3.13 34.23
CA PRO A 59 3.36 2.30 34.97
C PRO A 59 3.61 2.58 36.46
N ALA A 60 2.60 3.04 37.17
CA ALA A 60 2.68 3.24 38.60
C ALA A 60 2.91 1.87 39.26
N THR A 61 4.14 1.63 39.71
CA THR A 61 4.43 0.63 40.74
C THR A 61 3.81 1.13 42.05
N THR A 62 2.68 0.53 42.42
CA THR A 62 2.09 0.65 43.75
C THR A 62 2.98 -0.09 44.73
N VAL A 63 3.81 0.66 45.47
CA VAL A 63 4.41 0.20 46.72
C VAL A 63 3.49 0.62 47.84
N SER A 64 2.92 -0.36 48.54
CA SER A 64 2.16 -0.19 49.77
C SER A 64 3.07 0.27 50.91
N ASN A 65 2.75 1.42 51.52
CA ASN A 65 2.60 1.59 52.97
C ASN A 65 2.57 3.08 53.35
N GLY A 66 1.75 3.40 54.35
CA GLY A 66 1.95 4.59 55.18
C GLY A 66 0.74 5.52 55.23
N LEU A 67 0.04 5.44 56.35
CA LEU A 67 -1.09 6.24 56.77
C LEU A 67 -0.85 7.76 56.64
N GLY A 68 -1.89 8.48 56.25
CA GLY A 68 -1.93 9.94 56.33
C GLY A 68 -3.22 10.49 55.72
N ALA A 69 -4.26 10.60 56.53
CA ALA A 69 -5.54 11.23 56.18
C ALA A 69 -5.36 12.72 55.82
N VAL A 70 -6.21 13.24 54.94
CA VAL A 70 -7.12 14.40 55.15
C VAL A 70 -7.93 14.62 53.85
N ALA A 71 -9.25 14.56 53.96
CA ALA A 71 -10.24 15.07 52.99
C ALA A 71 -10.68 16.50 53.43
N PRO A 72 -11.59 17.24 52.77
CA PRO A 72 -12.33 16.99 51.52
C PRO A 72 -12.37 18.19 50.54
N GLY A 73 -12.89 17.98 49.33
CA GLY A 73 -13.22 19.04 48.38
C GLY A 73 -14.33 18.59 47.44
N THR A 74 -15.51 19.19 47.60
CA THR A 74 -16.78 18.98 46.88
C THR A 74 -16.72 19.27 45.38
N THR A 75 -17.44 18.51 44.54
CA THR A 75 -18.62 18.96 43.74
C THR A 75 -18.90 18.11 42.49
N ALA A 76 -20.21 17.94 42.23
CA ALA A 76 -20.91 17.85 40.94
C ALA A 76 -20.80 16.60 40.04
N LYS A 77 -21.93 15.88 39.96
CA LYS A 77 -22.31 15.01 38.82
C LYS A 77 -22.74 15.86 37.62
N PRO A 78 -22.42 15.49 36.37
CA PRO A 78 -23.20 15.91 35.21
C PRO A 78 -24.07 14.75 34.67
N GLY A 79 -25.32 15.08 34.32
CA GLY A 79 -26.26 14.19 33.64
C GLY A 79 -25.97 14.02 32.14
N PRO A 80 -26.77 13.20 31.42
CA PRO A 80 -26.50 12.85 30.02
C PRO A 80 -26.85 14.00 29.05
N PRO A 81 -26.12 14.16 27.93
CA PRO A 81 -26.32 15.28 27.01
C PRO A 81 -27.48 15.01 26.04
N VAL A 82 -28.56 15.77 26.20
CA VAL A 82 -29.77 15.77 25.34
C VAL A 82 -29.47 16.30 23.90
N ALA A 83 -28.29 16.85 23.65
CA ALA A 83 -27.92 17.44 22.36
C ALA A 83 -27.61 16.41 21.24
N ALA A 84 -27.33 15.14 21.57
CA ALA A 84 -26.97 14.14 20.56
C ALA A 84 -28.19 13.54 19.81
N ILE A 85 -29.39 13.61 20.38
CA ILE A 85 -30.58 12.95 19.83
C ILE A 85 -31.23 13.82 18.73
N ALA A 86 -31.16 15.15 18.83
CA ALA A 86 -31.76 16.05 17.84
C ALA A 86 -31.05 16.01 16.48
N ILE A 87 -29.73 15.85 16.46
CA ILE A 87 -28.93 15.81 15.22
C ILE A 87 -29.19 14.51 14.44
N VAL A 88 -29.37 13.39 15.13
CA VAL A 88 -29.69 12.10 14.50
C VAL A 88 -31.08 12.11 13.87
N VAL A 89 -32.07 12.71 14.53
CA VAL A 89 -33.45 12.83 13.97
C VAL A 89 -33.48 13.72 12.73
N ILE A 90 -32.71 14.82 12.71
CA ILE A 90 -32.63 15.72 11.54
C ILE A 90 -31.94 15.03 10.35
N LEU A 91 -30.88 14.25 10.60
CA LEU A 91 -30.18 13.53 9.53
C LEU A 91 -31.00 12.39 8.93
N VAL A 92 -31.80 11.69 9.74
CA VAL A 92 -32.72 10.64 9.23
C VAL A 92 -33.87 11.25 8.42
N ALA A 93 -34.41 12.41 8.84
CA ALA A 93 -35.45 13.10 8.08
C ALA A 93 -34.95 13.66 6.74
N ALA A 94 -33.70 14.15 6.67
CA ALA A 94 -33.07 14.60 5.43
C ALA A 94 -32.70 13.44 4.48
N GLY A 95 -32.36 12.27 5.02
CA GLY A 95 -32.09 11.07 4.21
C GLY A 95 -33.35 10.49 3.54
N ALA A 96 -34.50 10.54 4.22
CA ALA A 96 -35.77 10.02 3.70
C ALA A 96 -36.32 10.86 2.52
N SER A 97 -36.13 12.18 2.53
CA SER A 97 -36.60 13.06 1.43
C SER A 97 -35.76 12.93 0.15
N ALA A 98 -34.46 12.65 0.26
CA ALA A 98 -33.59 12.41 -0.89
C ALA A 98 -33.82 11.06 -1.59
N PHE A 99 -34.33 10.06 -0.87
CA PHE A 99 -34.59 8.73 -1.42
C PHE A 99 -35.91 8.67 -2.22
N ILE A 100 -36.95 9.40 -1.78
CA ILE A 100 -38.25 9.43 -2.47
C ILE A 100 -38.22 10.27 -3.77
N PHE A 101 -37.29 11.23 -3.89
CA PHE A 101 -37.19 12.09 -5.09
C PHE A 101 -36.24 11.58 -6.19
N ARG A 102 -35.56 10.44 -6.00
CA ARG A 102 -34.66 9.86 -7.03
C ARG A 102 -35.40 9.36 -8.28
N ASP A 103 -36.64 8.89 -8.15
CA ASP A 103 -37.42 8.35 -9.28
C ASP A 103 -37.99 9.44 -10.22
N LYS A 104 -37.96 10.72 -9.80
CA LYS A 104 -38.46 11.86 -10.59
C LYS A 104 -37.37 12.72 -11.24
N LEU A 105 -36.09 12.52 -10.89
CA LEU A 105 -34.97 13.30 -11.43
C LEU A 105 -34.14 12.58 -12.51
N PHE A 106 -34.30 11.26 -12.68
CA PHE A 106 -33.62 10.50 -13.74
C PHE A 106 -34.60 10.00 -14.82
N HIS A 107 -35.38 10.92 -15.40
CA HIS A 107 -35.96 10.71 -16.72
C HIS A 107 -34.95 11.18 -17.77
N SER A 108 -34.14 10.26 -18.29
CA SER A 108 -33.34 10.51 -19.48
C SER A 108 -34.22 10.38 -20.73
N ALA A 109 -34.22 11.45 -21.51
CA ALA A 109 -34.87 11.62 -22.80
C ALA A 109 -34.37 10.59 -23.86
N PRO A 110 -35.07 10.47 -25.00
CA PRO A 110 -35.02 9.30 -25.88
C PRO A 110 -33.76 9.22 -26.73
N LYS A 111 -33.34 7.97 -27.02
CA LYS A 111 -32.24 7.64 -27.95
C LYS A 111 -32.46 8.30 -29.32
N PRO A 112 -31.45 8.97 -29.91
CA PRO A 112 -31.51 9.43 -31.29
C PRO A 112 -31.46 8.23 -32.24
N LYS A 113 -32.46 8.18 -33.13
CA LYS A 113 -32.56 7.26 -34.26
C LYS A 113 -31.42 7.54 -35.23
N GLN A 114 -30.53 6.57 -35.41
CA GLN A 114 -29.57 6.57 -36.50
C GLN A 114 -30.25 5.95 -37.73
N SER A 115 -30.51 6.79 -38.72
CA SER A 115 -31.06 6.45 -40.03
C SER A 115 -30.05 5.64 -40.84
N VAL A 116 -30.42 4.42 -41.21
CA VAL A 116 -29.79 3.66 -42.30
C VAL A 116 -30.61 3.93 -43.57
N PRO A 117 -30.00 4.36 -44.69
CA PRO A 117 -30.67 4.36 -46.00
C PRO A 117 -30.80 2.93 -46.53
N GLU A 118 -32.02 2.57 -46.91
CA GLU A 118 -32.39 1.36 -47.62
C GLU A 118 -32.30 1.62 -49.13
N GLU A 119 -31.49 0.84 -49.86
CA GLU A 119 -31.75 0.55 -51.29
C GLU A 119 -31.13 -0.81 -51.70
N THR A 120 -31.99 -1.83 -51.67
CA THR A 120 -32.31 -2.79 -52.75
C THR A 120 -31.28 -3.84 -53.26
N ALA A 121 -31.66 -5.09 -52.96
CA ALA A 121 -31.63 -6.32 -53.78
C ALA A 121 -30.30 -7.04 -54.09
N ALA A 122 -30.18 -8.27 -53.61
CA ALA A 122 -30.52 -9.48 -54.40
C ALA A 122 -30.42 -10.76 -53.54
N ALA A 123 -31.23 -11.74 -53.92
CA ALA A 123 -31.62 -12.95 -53.20
C ALA A 123 -30.60 -14.11 -53.21
N ASN A 124 -30.60 -14.96 -52.17
CA ASN A 124 -31.14 -16.33 -52.21
C ASN A 124 -30.83 -17.13 -50.91
N PRO A 125 -31.56 -18.24 -50.63
CA PRO A 125 -31.85 -18.73 -49.27
C PRO A 125 -31.15 -20.05 -48.88
N ASP A 126 -31.50 -20.49 -47.67
CA ASP A 126 -31.39 -21.83 -47.05
C ASP A 126 -30.20 -22.05 -46.10
N THR A 127 -30.41 -21.97 -44.78
CA THR A 127 -30.92 -23.02 -43.85
C THR A 127 -29.79 -23.96 -43.43
N ASP A 128 -29.22 -23.74 -42.23
CA ASP A 128 -29.26 -24.75 -41.15
C ASP A 128 -28.52 -24.30 -39.88
N SER A 129 -29.06 -24.81 -38.77
CA SER A 129 -28.77 -24.53 -37.37
C SER A 129 -27.35 -24.92 -36.92
N ALA A 130 -26.73 -24.14 -36.03
CA ALA A 130 -25.78 -24.65 -35.05
C ALA A 130 -25.51 -23.67 -33.90
N ASP A 131 -25.59 -24.22 -32.70
CA ASP A 131 -25.09 -23.72 -31.42
C ASP A 131 -23.67 -23.16 -31.44
N SER A 132 -23.37 -22.37 -30.39
CA SER A 132 -22.04 -22.19 -29.80
C SER A 132 -20.94 -21.60 -30.70
N ASN A 133 -20.71 -20.29 -30.59
CA ASN A 133 -19.43 -19.76 -30.10
C ASN A 133 -19.42 -18.23 -30.15
N SER A 134 -19.38 -17.62 -28.97
CA SER A 134 -18.80 -16.30 -28.79
C SER A 134 -17.29 -16.43 -29.07
N PRO A 135 -16.68 -15.69 -30.01
CA PRO A 135 -15.26 -15.78 -30.23
C PRO A 135 -14.54 -15.10 -29.06
N ALA A 136 -14.13 -15.92 -28.10
CA ALA A 136 -13.10 -15.55 -27.13
C ALA A 136 -11.85 -15.17 -27.92
N VAL A 137 -11.52 -13.88 -27.94
CA VAL A 137 -10.24 -13.38 -28.43
C VAL A 137 -9.16 -13.92 -27.49
N THR A 138 -8.49 -14.99 -27.91
CA THR A 138 -7.27 -15.50 -27.30
C THR A 138 -6.18 -14.43 -27.38
N ASN A 139 -5.85 -13.81 -26.24
CA ASN A 139 -4.64 -13.01 -26.14
C ASN A 139 -3.41 -13.94 -26.18
N ALA A 140 -2.44 -13.61 -27.04
CA ALA A 140 -1.28 -14.41 -27.44
C ALA A 140 -0.22 -14.69 -26.36
N ASN A 141 -0.55 -14.59 -25.07
CA ASN A 141 0.42 -14.67 -23.96
C ASN A 141 0.22 -15.86 -23.01
N GLY A 142 -0.64 -16.83 -23.32
CA GLY A 142 -0.79 -18.06 -22.52
C GLY A 142 -1.30 -17.85 -21.09
N ALA A 143 -1.81 -16.66 -20.78
CA ALA A 143 -2.48 -16.37 -19.51
C ALA A 143 -3.97 -16.73 -19.62
N PRO A 144 -4.58 -17.40 -18.61
CA PRO A 144 -6.00 -17.69 -18.62
C PRO A 144 -6.82 -16.38 -18.73
N PRO A 145 -7.99 -16.41 -19.39
CA PRO A 145 -8.81 -15.23 -19.60
C PRO A 145 -9.22 -14.61 -18.25
N PRO A 146 -9.24 -13.28 -18.13
CA PRO A 146 -9.32 -12.64 -16.83
C PRO A 146 -10.79 -12.56 -16.37
N ASP A 147 -11.05 -13.10 -15.19
CA ASP A 147 -12.39 -13.16 -14.56
C ASP A 147 -12.58 -11.95 -13.63
N ASP A 148 -13.55 -11.10 -13.94
CA ASP A 148 -13.85 -9.88 -13.16
C ASP A 148 -14.40 -10.21 -11.77
N SER A 149 -14.92 -11.43 -11.59
CA SER A 149 -15.42 -11.97 -10.31
C SER A 149 -14.34 -12.04 -9.23
N LYS A 150 -13.05 -12.04 -9.62
CA LYS A 150 -11.90 -12.13 -8.69
C LYS A 150 -11.40 -10.76 -8.22
N TRP A 151 -11.93 -9.66 -8.75
CA TRP A 151 -11.59 -8.32 -8.29
C TRP A 151 -12.53 -7.88 -7.16
N THR A 152 -11.98 -7.72 -5.96
CA THR A 152 -12.66 -7.21 -4.77
C THR A 152 -11.72 -6.36 -3.92
N LEU A 153 -12.21 -5.20 -3.48
CA LEU A 153 -11.52 -4.34 -2.50
C LEU A 153 -11.73 -4.83 -1.05
N ASP A 154 -12.72 -5.71 -0.84
CA ASP A 154 -12.92 -6.39 0.42
C ASP A 154 -12.03 -7.64 0.49
N LEU A 155 -11.17 -7.69 1.51
CA LEU A 155 -10.22 -8.78 1.71
C LEU A 155 -10.78 -9.90 2.60
N GLU A 156 -11.98 -9.72 3.15
CA GLU A 156 -12.65 -10.75 3.94
C GLU A 156 -13.02 -11.94 3.04
N GLY A 157 -12.53 -13.14 3.40
CA GLY A 157 -12.79 -14.37 2.64
C GLY A 157 -12.04 -14.50 1.30
N VAL A 158 -11.09 -13.60 0.98
CA VAL A 158 -10.29 -13.73 -0.24
C VAL A 158 -9.36 -14.94 -0.14
N GLU A 159 -9.66 -15.97 -0.94
CA GLU A 159 -8.79 -17.13 -1.14
C GLU A 159 -7.70 -16.80 -2.16
N ILE A 160 -6.44 -16.91 -1.73
CA ILE A 160 -5.29 -16.71 -2.61
C ILE A 160 -4.96 -18.07 -3.25
N PRO A 161 -4.99 -18.20 -4.59
CA PRO A 161 -4.79 -19.48 -5.24
C PRO A 161 -3.35 -19.99 -5.06
N ASP A 162 -3.21 -21.29 -4.85
CA ASP A 162 -1.91 -22.00 -4.81
C ASP A 162 -1.38 -22.31 -6.22
N ALA A 163 -1.54 -21.36 -7.14
CA ALA A 163 -1.05 -21.41 -8.52
C ALA A 163 -0.08 -20.24 -8.77
N PRO A 164 0.75 -20.27 -9.83
CA PRO A 164 1.59 -19.13 -10.19
C PRO A 164 0.77 -17.85 -10.34
N ALA A 165 1.27 -16.74 -9.81
CA ALA A 165 0.50 -15.50 -9.78
C ALA A 165 0.09 -15.04 -11.19
N ALA A 166 -1.20 -14.76 -11.34
CA ALA A 166 -1.80 -14.32 -12.59
C ALA A 166 -2.94 -13.33 -12.31
N GLY A 167 -3.37 -12.64 -13.37
CA GLY A 167 -4.52 -11.74 -13.29
C GLY A 167 -4.58 -10.80 -14.48
N ARG A 168 -4.96 -9.54 -14.21
CA ARG A 168 -5.11 -8.49 -15.19
C ARG A 168 -4.43 -7.22 -14.70
N VAL A 169 -3.60 -6.61 -15.55
CA VAL A 169 -3.06 -5.27 -15.32
C VAL A 169 -3.53 -4.40 -16.47
N ARG A 170 -4.37 -3.40 -16.18
CA ARG A 170 -4.86 -2.43 -17.14
C ARG A 170 -5.50 -3.05 -18.39
N GLY A 171 -6.41 -4.00 -18.19
CA GLY A 171 -7.06 -4.74 -19.29
C GLY A 171 -6.21 -5.85 -19.92
N SER A 172 -4.89 -5.86 -19.68
CA SER A 172 -3.98 -6.87 -20.25
C SER A 172 -3.80 -8.06 -19.32
N GLY A 173 -3.76 -9.28 -19.87
CA GLY A 173 -3.52 -10.50 -19.11
C GLY A 173 -2.10 -10.52 -18.52
N PHE A 174 -2.01 -10.65 -17.21
CA PHE A 174 -0.76 -10.72 -16.47
C PHE A 174 -0.48 -12.16 -16.03
N GLY A 175 0.70 -12.67 -16.37
CA GLY A 175 1.25 -13.93 -15.88
C GLY A 175 2.64 -13.73 -15.32
N LEU A 176 2.85 -14.10 -14.05
CA LEU A 176 4.14 -13.92 -13.39
C LEU A 176 5.20 -14.82 -14.03
N GLN A 177 6.23 -14.21 -14.61
CA GLN A 177 7.40 -14.92 -15.13
C GLN A 177 8.62 -14.75 -14.23
N ARG A 178 8.78 -13.57 -13.62
CA ARG A 178 9.93 -13.29 -12.76
C ARG A 178 9.55 -12.40 -11.59
N ALA A 179 9.91 -12.82 -10.39
CA ALA A 179 9.77 -12.04 -9.17
C ALA A 179 11.16 -11.72 -8.59
N THR A 180 11.39 -10.48 -8.21
CA THR A 180 12.63 -10.02 -7.54
C THR A 180 12.30 -9.10 -6.38
N ILE A 181 13.05 -9.17 -5.29
CA ILE A 181 12.92 -8.23 -4.18
C ILE A 181 14.24 -7.50 -3.92
N LYS A 182 14.19 -6.17 -3.84
CA LYS A 182 15.35 -5.29 -3.65
C LYS A 182 15.00 -4.12 -2.73
N GLY A 183 15.66 -4.04 -1.57
CA GLY A 183 15.54 -2.91 -0.64
C GLY A 183 14.10 -2.57 -0.24
N GLY A 184 13.26 -3.59 -0.04
CA GLY A 184 11.84 -3.42 0.29
C GLY A 184 10.88 -3.33 -0.90
N ALA A 185 11.39 -3.24 -2.13
CA ALA A 185 10.55 -3.27 -3.32
C ALA A 185 10.44 -4.67 -3.90
N LEU A 186 9.22 -5.21 -3.98
CA LEU A 186 8.90 -6.45 -4.68
C LEU A 186 8.47 -6.13 -6.11
N ASP A 187 9.26 -6.58 -7.08
CA ASP A 187 8.99 -6.44 -8.51
C ASP A 187 8.53 -7.76 -9.10
N LEU A 188 7.28 -7.79 -9.55
CA LEU A 188 6.64 -8.87 -10.28
C LEU A 188 6.54 -8.45 -11.75
N ARG A 189 7.04 -9.27 -12.68
CA ARG A 189 7.07 -8.90 -14.10
C ARG A 189 6.82 -10.06 -15.05
N GLN A 190 6.36 -9.67 -16.22
CA GLN A 190 6.15 -10.47 -17.41
C GLN A 190 6.95 -9.86 -18.56
N GLY A 191 7.55 -10.72 -19.38
CA GLY A 191 8.30 -10.35 -20.56
C GLY A 191 9.77 -10.81 -20.49
N PRO A 192 10.36 -11.18 -21.63
CA PRO A 192 11.72 -11.72 -21.69
C PRO A 192 12.81 -10.66 -21.49
N ALA A 193 12.51 -9.39 -21.79
CA ALA A 193 13.47 -8.29 -21.79
C ALA A 193 13.14 -7.20 -20.77
N TRP A 194 14.12 -6.35 -20.47
CA TRP A 194 13.91 -5.12 -19.72
C TRP A 194 13.85 -3.93 -20.71
N PRO A 195 12.87 -3.01 -20.59
CA PRO A 195 11.76 -2.98 -19.63
C PRO A 195 10.73 -4.08 -19.88
N PRO A 196 10.08 -4.60 -18.81
CA PRO A 196 9.08 -5.67 -18.94
C PRO A 196 7.83 -5.18 -19.67
N ASP A 197 7.12 -6.10 -20.31
CA ASP A 197 5.88 -5.82 -21.04
C ASP A 197 4.74 -5.45 -20.08
N LEU A 198 4.66 -6.17 -18.97
CA LEU A 198 3.77 -5.89 -17.84
C LEU A 198 4.51 -6.10 -16.52
N GLY A 199 4.17 -5.30 -15.51
CA GLY A 199 4.73 -5.49 -14.18
C GLY A 199 3.96 -4.79 -13.08
N ILE A 200 4.11 -5.33 -11.88
CA ILE A 200 3.57 -4.81 -10.62
C ILE A 200 4.76 -4.68 -9.67
N SER A 201 5.03 -3.46 -9.23
CA SER A 201 6.08 -3.17 -8.25
C SER A 201 5.43 -2.65 -6.97
N ILE A 202 5.75 -3.27 -5.84
CA ILE A 202 5.24 -2.87 -4.52
C ILE A 202 6.41 -2.44 -3.65
N ALA A 203 6.46 -1.16 -3.30
CA ALA A 203 7.48 -0.60 -2.41
C ALA A 203 6.98 -0.64 -0.97
N PHE A 204 7.31 -1.71 -0.24
CA PHE A 204 7.02 -1.85 1.18
C PHE A 204 7.88 -0.88 2.01
N PHE A 205 7.43 -0.58 3.23
CA PHE A 205 8.19 0.21 4.21
C PHE A 205 9.36 -0.55 4.86
N ALA A 206 9.57 -1.81 4.48
CA ALA A 206 10.70 -2.62 4.91
C ALA A 206 11.99 -2.16 4.21
N THR A 207 13.12 -2.16 4.93
CA THR A 207 14.42 -1.85 4.31
C THR A 207 15.09 -3.11 3.77
N ARG A 208 14.73 -4.26 4.33
CA ARG A 208 15.32 -5.56 4.06
C ARG A 208 14.24 -6.60 3.75
N PRO A 209 14.49 -7.57 2.86
CA PRO A 209 13.56 -8.67 2.60
C PRO A 209 13.34 -9.55 3.83
N GLU A 210 14.31 -9.65 4.74
CA GLU A 210 14.20 -10.38 6.00
C GLU A 210 13.11 -9.79 6.91
N ASP A 211 12.88 -8.48 6.84
CA ASP A 211 11.84 -7.82 7.65
C ASP A 211 10.42 -8.23 7.19
N LEU A 212 10.28 -8.79 5.99
CA LEU A 212 9.04 -9.30 5.41
C LEU A 212 8.87 -10.82 5.58
N ALA A 213 9.95 -11.56 5.83
CA ALA A 213 9.91 -13.01 5.93
C ALA A 213 9.01 -13.47 7.09
N ASN A 214 8.24 -14.55 6.85
CA ASN A 214 7.27 -15.09 7.81
C ASN A 214 6.21 -14.08 8.30
N LYS A 215 5.89 -13.07 7.49
CA LYS A 215 4.87 -12.07 7.81
C LYS A 215 3.67 -12.15 6.88
N ILE A 216 2.54 -11.78 7.46
CA ILE A 216 1.32 -11.50 6.70
C ILE A 216 1.10 -9.99 6.73
N LEU A 217 0.95 -9.38 5.56
CA LEU A 217 0.63 -7.97 5.40
C LEU A 217 -0.75 -7.85 4.77
N THR A 218 -1.66 -7.16 5.46
CA THR A 218 -3.00 -6.85 4.96
C THR A 218 -3.11 -5.34 4.80
N ILE A 219 -3.48 -4.89 3.60
CA ILE A 219 -3.60 -3.49 3.21
C ILE A 219 -5.03 -3.28 2.74
N THR A 220 -5.78 -2.43 3.42
CA THR A 220 -7.18 -2.15 3.08
C THR A 220 -7.29 -0.88 2.23
N ALA A 221 -8.36 -0.76 1.45
CA ALA A 221 -8.59 0.40 0.59
C ALA A 221 -8.66 1.74 1.36
N THR A 222 -9.04 1.71 2.64
CA THR A 222 -9.15 2.88 3.52
C THR A 222 -7.83 3.27 4.19
N GLN A 223 -6.76 2.50 4.02
CA GLN A 223 -5.49 2.76 4.68
C GLN A 223 -4.77 3.98 4.08
N THR A 224 -4.40 4.94 4.93
CA THR A 224 -3.77 6.21 4.53
C THR A 224 -2.26 6.13 4.35
N ASN A 225 -1.61 5.19 5.03
CA ASN A 225 -0.17 4.95 4.92
C ASN A 225 0.10 3.56 4.31
N ALA A 226 -0.39 3.35 3.10
CA ALA A 226 -0.20 2.11 2.37
C ALA A 226 1.12 2.14 1.55
N PRO A 227 1.78 0.98 1.34
CA PRO A 227 2.89 0.86 0.39
C PRO A 227 2.56 1.46 -0.98
N LYS A 228 3.55 1.98 -1.70
CA LYS A 228 3.30 2.45 -3.07
C LYS A 228 3.25 1.26 -4.01
N VAL A 229 2.16 1.13 -4.75
CA VAL A 229 2.02 0.17 -5.85
C VAL A 229 2.27 0.91 -7.16
N THR A 230 3.14 0.37 -8.00
CA THR A 230 3.41 0.89 -9.34
C THR A 230 3.09 -0.19 -10.36
N LEU A 231 2.05 0.05 -11.16
CA LEU A 231 1.73 -0.73 -12.33
C LEU A 231 2.58 -0.23 -13.50
N ARG A 232 3.14 -1.15 -14.28
CA ARG A 232 3.94 -0.87 -15.47
C ARG A 232 3.40 -1.66 -16.65
N TRP A 233 3.33 -1.01 -17.81
CA TRP A 233 2.94 -1.63 -19.07
C TRP A 233 3.68 -0.96 -20.24
N LYS A 234 3.55 -1.52 -21.44
CA LYS A 234 3.87 -0.84 -22.69
C LYS A 234 2.61 -0.23 -23.29
N ASP A 235 2.67 1.03 -23.69
CA ASP A 235 1.56 1.68 -24.40
C ASP A 235 1.45 1.23 -25.87
N ASP A 236 0.50 1.79 -26.61
CA ASP A 236 0.27 1.49 -28.03
C ASP A 236 1.50 1.79 -28.91
N GLN A 237 2.41 2.65 -28.44
CA GLN A 237 3.68 2.98 -29.09
C GLN A 237 4.84 2.10 -28.62
N GLN A 238 4.58 1.02 -27.86
CA GLN A 238 5.56 0.14 -27.24
C GLN A 238 6.50 0.84 -26.24
N LYS A 239 6.12 2.01 -25.74
CA LYS A 239 6.91 2.77 -24.76
C LYS A 239 6.51 2.38 -23.34
N PRO A 240 7.46 2.31 -22.40
CA PRO A 240 7.16 1.96 -21.02
C PRO A 240 6.37 3.08 -20.35
N ALA A 241 5.15 2.76 -19.91
CA ALA A 241 4.27 3.61 -19.14
C ALA A 241 4.08 3.07 -17.71
N THR A 242 3.79 3.95 -16.76
CA THR A 242 3.60 3.57 -15.36
C THR A 242 2.46 4.34 -14.71
N HIS A 243 1.75 3.69 -13.80
CA HIS A 243 0.73 4.28 -12.95
C HIS A 243 1.03 3.93 -11.50
N SER A 244 1.09 4.94 -10.63
CA SER A 244 1.39 4.73 -9.21
C SER A 244 0.14 4.98 -8.36
N VAL A 245 -0.22 3.98 -7.57
CA VAL A 245 -1.33 4.01 -6.62
C VAL A 245 -0.73 4.03 -5.21
N LYS A 246 -1.21 4.95 -4.37
CA LYS A 246 -0.75 5.11 -2.98
C LYS A 246 -1.84 4.90 -1.93
N ALA A 247 -3.10 4.85 -2.34
CA ALA A 247 -4.27 4.67 -1.50
C ALA A 247 -5.43 4.09 -2.32
N GLY A 248 -6.47 3.59 -1.66
CA GLY A 248 -7.68 3.09 -2.32
C GLY A 248 -7.58 1.67 -2.89
N TYR A 249 -6.42 1.03 -2.77
CA TYR A 249 -6.19 -0.35 -3.23
C TYR A 249 -6.24 -1.32 -2.06
N ALA A 250 -6.59 -2.57 -2.33
CA ALA A 250 -6.55 -3.62 -1.31
C ALA A 250 -5.55 -4.70 -1.71
N ALA A 251 -4.77 -5.17 -0.74
CA ALA A 251 -3.82 -6.23 -0.97
C ALA A 251 -3.58 -7.06 0.29
N ARG A 252 -3.33 -8.35 0.09
CA ARG A 252 -2.91 -9.29 1.13
C ARG A 252 -1.68 -10.02 0.65
N PHE A 253 -0.62 -10.03 1.46
CA PHE A 253 0.62 -10.74 1.20
C PHE A 253 0.88 -11.71 2.34
N GLU A 254 1.23 -12.94 2.00
CA GLU A 254 1.68 -13.95 2.95
C GLU A 254 3.07 -14.39 2.52
N PHE A 255 4.09 -13.93 3.25
CA PHE A 255 5.48 -14.24 2.97
C PHE A 255 5.91 -15.47 3.76
N GLY A 256 6.57 -16.40 3.08
CA GLY A 256 7.20 -17.55 3.69
C GLY A 256 8.58 -17.23 4.29
N ALA A 257 9.26 -18.28 4.74
CA ALA A 257 10.64 -18.20 5.19
C ALA A 257 11.58 -18.01 4.00
N ILE A 258 12.64 -17.21 4.19
CA ILE A 258 13.69 -17.06 3.18
C ILE A 258 14.48 -18.37 3.10
N ALA A 259 14.56 -18.93 1.89
CA ALA A 259 15.32 -20.13 1.60
C ALA A 259 16.03 -19.99 0.25
N GLY A 260 17.31 -20.39 0.18
CA GLY A 260 18.08 -20.38 -1.08
C GLY A 260 18.21 -19.01 -1.74
N GLY A 261 18.27 -17.92 -0.97
CA GLY A 261 18.32 -16.54 -1.50
C GLY A 261 17.03 -16.08 -2.17
N ARG A 262 15.91 -16.77 -1.90
CA ARG A 262 14.58 -16.44 -2.41
C ARG A 262 13.59 -16.25 -1.25
N LEU A 263 12.65 -15.34 -1.46
CA LEU A 263 11.51 -15.10 -0.59
C LEU A 263 10.26 -15.66 -1.29
N PRO A 264 9.79 -16.86 -0.92
CA PRO A 264 8.52 -17.37 -1.40
C PRO A 264 7.37 -16.64 -0.71
N GLY A 265 6.22 -16.60 -1.37
CA GLY A 265 5.00 -16.08 -0.78
C GLY A 265 3.80 -16.25 -1.70
N LYS A 266 2.66 -15.86 -1.19
CA LYS A 266 1.43 -15.72 -1.97
C LYS A 266 0.86 -14.33 -1.73
N PHE A 267 0.14 -13.82 -2.72
CA PHE A 267 -0.46 -12.51 -2.61
C PHE A 267 -1.76 -12.41 -3.37
N TYR A 268 -2.55 -11.44 -2.95
CA TYR A 268 -3.67 -10.90 -3.68
C TYR A 268 -3.51 -9.39 -3.69
N LEU A 269 -3.69 -8.76 -4.84
CA LEU A 269 -3.65 -7.31 -5.01
C LEU A 269 -4.72 -6.89 -6.00
N CYS A 270 -5.47 -5.84 -5.66
CA CYS A 270 -6.41 -5.20 -6.54
C CYS A 270 -6.23 -3.68 -6.45
N ALA A 271 -6.21 -3.02 -7.60
CA ALA A 271 -6.12 -1.57 -7.70
C ALA A 271 -7.48 -0.99 -8.12
N PRO A 272 -7.84 0.23 -7.66
CA PRO A 272 -9.07 0.92 -8.01
C PRO A 272 -8.92 1.73 -9.30
N ASP A 273 -8.30 1.16 -10.33
CA ASP A 273 -8.20 1.79 -11.65
C ASP A 273 -9.45 1.48 -12.50
N GLU A 274 -9.68 2.29 -13.55
CA GLU A 274 -10.84 2.14 -14.45
C GLU A 274 -10.96 0.74 -15.05
N GLN A 275 -9.81 0.07 -15.23
CA GLN A 275 -9.70 -1.26 -15.83
C GLN A 275 -9.64 -2.39 -14.79
N LYS A 276 -9.85 -2.09 -13.50
CA LYS A 276 -9.91 -3.05 -12.39
C LYS A 276 -8.76 -4.04 -12.41
N SER A 277 -7.53 -3.52 -12.33
CA SER A 277 -6.32 -4.32 -12.26
C SER A 277 -6.31 -5.19 -11.01
N TYR A 278 -6.07 -6.49 -11.17
CA TYR A 278 -5.83 -7.41 -10.07
C TYR A 278 -4.74 -8.44 -10.42
N ALA A 279 -4.08 -8.97 -9.40
CA ALA A 279 -3.25 -10.15 -9.54
C ALA A 279 -3.29 -10.96 -8.26
N ALA A 280 -3.36 -12.28 -8.39
CA ALA A 280 -3.39 -13.19 -7.25
C ALA A 280 -2.61 -14.46 -7.54
N GLY A 281 -1.98 -15.00 -6.51
CA GLY A 281 -1.35 -16.32 -6.51
C GLY A 281 0.01 -16.34 -5.84
N THR A 282 0.78 -17.37 -6.14
CA THR A 282 2.09 -17.65 -5.54
C THR A 282 3.22 -17.02 -6.34
N PHE A 283 4.30 -16.69 -5.63
CA PHE A 283 5.53 -16.19 -6.21
C PHE A 283 6.75 -16.70 -5.43
N SER A 284 7.90 -16.69 -6.10
CA SER A 284 9.19 -16.94 -5.48
C SER A 284 10.15 -15.83 -5.90
N ALA A 285 10.31 -14.81 -5.05
CA ALA A 285 11.09 -13.62 -5.35
C ALA A 285 12.58 -13.84 -5.09
N GLU A 286 13.41 -13.60 -6.10
CA GLU A 286 14.87 -13.61 -5.92
C GLU A 286 15.33 -12.36 -5.15
N ILE A 287 16.09 -12.58 -4.06
CA ILE A 287 16.63 -11.49 -3.24
C ILE A 287 17.83 -10.88 -3.94
N ARG A 288 17.69 -9.61 -4.34
CA ARG A 288 18.74 -8.84 -4.99
C ARG A 288 19.25 -7.74 -4.07
N ARG A 289 20.57 -7.65 -3.93
CA ARG A 289 21.19 -6.55 -3.19
C ARG A 289 20.91 -5.22 -3.89
N PRO A 290 20.58 -4.15 -3.16
CA PRO A 290 20.43 -2.84 -3.76
C PRO A 290 21.76 -2.39 -4.36
N THR A 291 21.71 -1.93 -5.61
CA THR A 291 22.87 -1.34 -6.29
C THR A 291 23.21 -0.04 -5.56
N PRO A 292 24.47 0.19 -5.17
CA PRO A 292 24.87 1.46 -4.58
C PRO A 292 24.46 2.63 -5.50
N PRO A 293 24.02 3.77 -4.95
CA PRO A 293 23.75 4.94 -5.77
C PRO A 293 25.01 5.31 -6.56
N LYS A 294 24.86 5.58 -7.87
CA LYS A 294 25.98 6.09 -8.67
C LYS A 294 26.49 7.38 -8.02
N PRO A 295 27.82 7.57 -7.92
CA PRO A 295 28.38 8.83 -7.44
C PRO A 295 27.78 9.98 -8.24
N LYS A 296 27.26 11.00 -7.56
CA LYS A 296 26.79 12.21 -8.24
C LYS A 296 28.02 12.87 -8.87
N THR A 297 28.10 12.88 -10.20
CA THR A 297 29.11 13.69 -10.90
C THR A 297 28.90 15.15 -10.49
N PRO A 298 29.93 15.86 -10.01
CA PRO A 298 29.80 17.28 -9.68
C PRO A 298 29.28 18.05 -10.89
N LYS A 299 28.20 18.82 -10.70
CA LYS A 299 27.71 19.74 -11.73
C LYS A 299 28.81 20.79 -11.93
N PRO A 300 29.33 20.99 -13.15
CA PRO A 300 30.30 22.05 -13.38
C PRO A 300 29.67 23.41 -13.02
N PRO A 301 30.45 24.35 -12.45
CA PRO A 301 29.94 25.68 -12.15
C PRO A 301 29.42 26.31 -13.44
N ALA A 302 28.24 26.93 -13.35
CA ALA A 302 27.71 27.75 -14.44
C ALA A 302 28.72 28.88 -14.70
N LYS A 303 29.11 29.04 -15.97
CA LYS A 303 29.92 30.18 -16.43
C LYS A 303 29.04 31.42 -16.54
#